data_AF-A2C2D1-F1
#
_entry.id   AF-A2C2D1-F1
#
_cell.length_a   1.000
_cell.length_b   1.000
_cell.length_c   1.000
_cell.angle_alpha   90.00
_cell.angle_beta   90.00
_cell.angle_gamma   90.00
#
_symmetry.space_group_name_H-M   'P 1'
#
loop_
_entity.id
_entity.type
_entity.pdbx_description
1 polymer ?
#
loop_
_entity_poly.entity_id
_entity_poly.type
_entity_poly.pdbx_seq_one_letter_code
_entity_poly.pdbx_strand_id
1 'polypeptide(L)' 'MYLFSLSFSEMGLNLPLVIVLVLFGGFFLVSFFITSPNMDTKGLLRVLYSKPVRKADGSVEYPESRKN' A
#
# COMPACT_ATOMS: atom_id res chain seq x y z
N MET A 1 23.88 -9.08 -13.69
CA MET A 1 23.29 -8.27 -12.62
C MET A 1 22.48 -9.22 -11.74
N TYR A 2 22.97 -9.53 -10.54
CA TYR A 2 22.37 -10.52 -9.65
C TYR A 2 21.42 -9.85 -8.65
N LEU A 3 20.19 -9.58 -9.07
CA LEU A 3 19.17 -8.90 -8.24
C LEU A 3 18.59 -9.80 -7.12
N PHE A 4 18.93 -11.09 -7.09
CA PHE A 4 18.32 -12.08 -6.18
C PHE A 4 19.34 -12.99 -5.48
N SER A 5 20.58 -12.53 -5.28
CA SER A 5 21.63 -13.36 -4.69
C SER A 5 21.66 -13.38 -3.16
N LEU A 6 20.81 -12.62 -2.48
CA LEU A 6 20.70 -12.66 -1.03
C LEU A 6 19.75 -13.79 -0.60
N SER A 7 20.25 -14.70 0.21
CA SER A 7 19.45 -15.70 0.91
C SER A 7 18.64 -15.05 2.04
N PHE A 8 17.53 -15.68 2.45
CA PHE A 8 16.72 -15.20 3.59
C PHE A 8 17.55 -15.03 4.87
N SER A 9 18.53 -15.90 5.10
CA SER A 9 19.47 -15.80 6.21
C SER A 9 20.33 -14.53 6.14
N GLU A 10 20.84 -14.19 4.96
CA GLU A 10 21.64 -12.96 4.74
C GLU A 10 20.78 -11.69 4.83
N MET A 11 19.47 -11.79 4.63
CA MET A 11 18.50 -10.73 4.90
C MET A 11 18.15 -10.59 6.39
N GLY A 12 18.73 -11.40 7.28
CA GLY A 12 18.44 -11.41 8.71
C GLY A 12 17.12 -12.11 9.08
N LEU A 13 16.52 -12.87 8.16
CA LEU A 13 15.27 -13.59 8.39
C LEU A 13 15.56 -15.02 8.86
N ASN A 14 15.09 -15.33 10.06
CA ASN A 14 15.06 -16.69 10.57
C ASN A 14 13.80 -17.43 10.08
N LEU A 15 13.82 -18.77 10.13
CA LEU A 15 12.72 -19.60 9.65
C LEU A 15 11.35 -19.23 10.26
N PRO A 16 11.22 -18.94 11.57
CA PRO A 16 9.95 -18.46 12.14
C PRO A 16 9.45 -17.16 11.52
N LEU A 17 10.33 -16.17 11.29
CA LEU A 17 9.94 -14.90 10.68
C LEU A 17 9.49 -15.09 9.23
N VAL A 18 10.11 -15.99 8.48
CA VAL A 18 9.67 -16.35 7.12
C VAL A 18 8.25 -16.93 7.15
N ILE A 19 7.96 -17.82 8.10
CA ILE A 19 6.61 -18.39 8.25
C ILE A 19 5.60 -17.29 8.57
N VAL A 20 5.90 -16.40 9.51
CA VAL A 20 5.03 -15.26 9.86
C VAL A 20 4.80 -14.36 8.66
N LEU A 21 5.85 -14.05 7.88
CA LEU A 21 5.76 -13.24 6.67
C LEU A 21 4.82 -13.87 5.63
N VAL A 22 4.95 -15.18 5.40
CA VAL A 22 4.10 -15.91 4.47
C VAL A 22 2.65 -15.94 4.94
N LEU A 23 2.41 -16.17 6.24
CA LEU A 23 1.06 -16.15 6.81
C LEU A 23 0.42 -14.76 6.72
N PHE A 24 1.13 -13.70 7.09
CA PHE A 24 0.63 -12.33 6.99
C PHE A 24 0.40 -11.90 5.54
N GLY A 25 1.35 -12.21 4.64
CA GLY A 25 1.22 -11.91 3.22
C GLY A 25 0.07 -12.66 2.56
N GLY A 26 -0.06 -13.96 2.86
CA GLY A 26 -1.17 -14.79 2.39
C GLY A 26 -2.52 -14.31 2.92
N PHE A 27 -2.61 -14.04 4.23
CA PHE A 27 -3.81 -13.47 4.85
C PHE A 27 -4.17 -12.12 4.22
N PHE A 28 -3.20 -11.22 4.05
CA PHE A 28 -3.40 -9.93 3.39
C PHE A 28 -3.97 -10.11 1.98
N LEU A 29 -3.40 -11.00 1.16
CA LEU A 29 -3.91 -11.25 -0.20
C LEU A 29 -5.35 -11.76 -0.18
N VAL A 30 -5.64 -12.76 0.65
CA VAL A 30 -7.00 -13.31 0.77
C VAL A 30 -7.99 -12.24 1.21
N SER A 31 -7.67 -11.50 2.28
CA SER A 31 -8.50 -10.40 2.76
C SER A 31 -8.64 -9.29 1.70
N PHE A 32 -7.57 -8.95 0.99
CA PHE A 32 -7.60 -7.96 -0.08
C PHE A 32 -8.53 -8.39 -1.21
N PHE A 33 -8.48 -9.64 -1.67
CA PHE A 33 -9.38 -10.12 -2.72
C PHE A 33 -10.85 -10.19 -2.27
N ILE A 34 -11.12 -10.52 -1.00
CA ILE A 34 -12.49 -10.52 -0.46
C ILE A 34 -13.03 -9.08 -0.34
N THR A 35 -12.19 -8.13 0.08
CA THR A 35 -12.61 -6.74 0.32
C THR A 35 -12.56 -5.86 -0.92
N SER A 36 -11.71 -6.20 -1.90
CA SER A 36 -11.51 -5.47 -3.16
C SER A 36 -12.81 -5.18 -3.93
N PRO A 37 -13.77 -6.12 -4.08
CA PRO A 37 -15.05 -5.85 -4.75
C PRO A 37 -15.85 -4.71 -4.11
N ASN A 38 -15.71 -4.51 -2.80
CA ASN A 38 -16.39 -3.48 -2.04
C ASN A 38 -15.54 -2.22 -1.85
N MET A 39 -14.32 -2.19 -2.38
CA MET A 39 -13.40 -1.08 -2.21
C MET A 39 -13.66 -0.03 -3.28
N ASP A 40 -13.90 1.23 -2.86
CA ASP A 40 -14.05 2.36 -3.77
C ASP A 40 -12.68 2.73 -4.38
N THR A 41 -12.28 1.96 -5.38
CA THR A 41 -11.04 2.14 -6.14
C THR A 41 -10.98 3.52 -6.79
N LYS A 42 -12.11 4.10 -7.21
CA LYS A 42 -12.15 5.43 -7.81
C LYS A 42 -11.90 6.52 -6.77
N GLY A 43 -12.49 6.41 -5.58
CA GLY A 43 -12.20 7.30 -4.45
C GLY A 43 -10.76 7.19 -3.98
N LEU A 44 -10.24 5.96 -3.89
CA LEU A 44 -8.88 5.70 -3.43
C LEU A 44 -7.83 6.25 -4.42
N LEU A 45 -8.01 6.01 -5.72
CA LEU A 45 -7.15 6.60 -6.76
C LEU A 45 -7.29 8.13 -6.81
N ARG A 46 -8.50 8.68 -6.60
CA ARG A 46 -8.70 10.13 -6.54
C ARG A 46 -7.94 10.77 -5.38
N VAL A 47 -7.87 10.12 -4.22
CA VAL A 47 -7.05 10.58 -3.08
C VAL A 47 -5.56 10.46 -3.42
N LEU A 48 -5.11 9.30 -3.91
CA LEU A 48 -3.70 9.08 -4.25
C LEU A 48 -3.17 10.01 -5.35
N TYR A 49 -4.02 10.36 -6.33
CA TYR A 49 -3.69 11.29 -7.41
C TYR A 49 -4.19 12.71 -7.16
N SER A 50 -4.73 13.01 -5.98
CA SER A 50 -5.10 14.38 -5.63
C SER A 50 -3.82 15.20 -5.59
N LYS A 51 -3.65 16.09 -6.57
CA LYS A 51 -2.54 17.03 -6.53
C LYS A 51 -2.78 18.00 -5.37
N PRO A 52 -1.79 18.22 -4.50
CA PRO A 52 -1.89 19.24 -3.47
C PRO A 52 -2.15 20.60 -4.15
N VAL A 53 -3.23 21.27 -3.76
CA VAL A 53 -3.54 22.60 -4.28
C VAL A 53 -2.80 23.61 -3.41
N ARG A 54 -1.91 24.39 -4.02
CA ARG A 54 -1.27 25.52 -3.35
C ARG A 54 -2.18 26.73 -3.42
N LYS A 55 -2.53 27.29 -2.26
CA LYS A 55 -3.23 28.57 -2.14
C LYS A 55 -2.26 29.73 -2.35
N ALA A 56 -2.81 30.92 -2.63
CA ALA A 56 -2.03 32.13 -2.87
C ALA A 56 -1.23 32.60 -1.63
N ASP A 57 -1.64 32.16 -0.43
CA ASP A 57 -0.95 32.38 0.84
C ASP A 57 0.23 31.41 1.09
N GLY A 58 0.50 30.49 0.15
CA GLY A 58 1.56 29.49 0.24
C GLY A 58 1.18 28.22 1.00
N SER A 59 -0.03 28.13 1.57
CA SER A 59 -0.51 26.93 2.23
C SER A 59 -0.89 25.83 1.22
N VAL A 60 -0.74 24.58 1.63
CA VAL A 60 -1.08 23.39 0.82
C VAL A 60 -2.35 22.79 1.38
N GLU A 61 -3.39 22.71 0.55
CA GLU A 61 -4.65 22.07 0.90
C GLU A 61 -4.87 20.85 -0.02
N TYR A 62 -5.22 19.72 0.58
CA TYR A 62 -5.67 18.55 -0.16
C TYR A 62 -7.18 18.71 -0.40
N PRO A 63 -7.67 18.59 -1.65
CA PRO A 63 -9.08 18.75 -1.91
C PRO A 63 -9.88 17.67 -1.15
N GLU A 64 -10.78 18.11 -0.27
CA GLU A 64 -11.77 17.25 0.39
C GLU A 64 -12.52 16.44 -0.67
N SER A 65 -12.62 15.13 -0.44
CA SER A 65 -13.31 14.19 -1.35
C SER A 65 -14.77 14.61 -1.48
N ARG A 66 -15.11 15.32 -2.55
CA ARG A 66 -16.51 15.66 -2.86
C ARG A 66 -17.29 14.35 -3.01
N LYS A 67 -18.16 14.07 -2.03
CA LYS A 67 -19.25 13.09 -2.12
C LYS A 67 -20.19 13.53 -3.23
N ASN A 68 -20.03 12.92 -4.41
CA ASN A 68 -21.06 12.89 -5.44
C ASN A 68 -21.53 11.44 -5.55
#